data_AF-W9ZM32-F1
#
_entry.id   AF-W9ZM32-F1
#
_cell.length_a   1.000
_cell.length_b   1.000
_cell.length_c   1.000
_cell.angle_alpha   90.00
_cell.angle_beta   90.00
_cell.angle_gamma   90.00
#
_symmetry.space_group_name_H-M   'P 1'
#
loop_
_entity.id
_entity.type
_entity.pdbx_description
1 polymer ?
#
loop_
_entity_poly.entity_id
_entity_poly.type
_entity_poly.pdbx_seq_one_letter_code
_entity_poly.pdbx_strand_id
1 'polypeptide(L)'
;MSYPMIIDRLLGSQVESFQYAACSGDRAGQIYQQAEQIEGDLDMVILTAGGNDLCLSGIISDCILLSAGNDEACEAVLKVAEENVETIIKSNMKEILYALNKKVKEDGIVVVLGYAEFFSTENSDCEDEAWDITEFTEPIKWPQKTTIAHRHRFNALVKKINRATADAVNEISKDDEVKYIIGFSDWNPWVTDASFDGQMYSPFANGDYPSKGQPEMHFIKPPTNPTPGERDELKKRGLDQSDYYDYSRGELKKKRARESIWSSSSSTAPTHLSLYEGR
;
A
#
# COMPACT_ATOMS: atom_id res chain seq x y z
N MET A 1 -5.48 -11.89 11.70
CA MET A 1 -6.60 -10.96 11.97
C MET A 1 -6.06 -9.55 11.76
N SER A 2 -6.66 -8.77 10.87
CA SER A 2 -6.21 -7.40 10.55
C SER A 2 -6.91 -6.36 11.45
N TYR A 3 -6.40 -5.13 11.49
CA TYR A 3 -6.92 -4.08 12.37
C TYR A 3 -8.43 -3.81 12.22
N PRO A 4 -9.07 -3.86 11.03
CA PRO A 4 -10.52 -3.64 10.94
C PRO A 4 -11.32 -4.71 11.69
N MET A 5 -10.83 -5.96 11.68
CA MET A 5 -11.47 -7.06 12.44
C MET A 5 -11.28 -6.90 13.96
N ILE A 6 -10.17 -6.30 14.39
CA ILE A 6 -9.94 -6.00 15.81
C ILE A 6 -10.89 -4.89 16.24
N ILE A 7 -11.04 -3.83 15.45
CA ILE A 7 -11.96 -2.72 15.74
C ILE A 7 -13.41 -3.22 15.78
N ASP A 8 -13.84 -3.99 14.79
CA ASP A 8 -15.16 -4.63 14.77
C ASP A 8 -15.43 -5.41 16.06
N ARG A 9 -14.47 -6.26 16.47
CA ARG A 9 -14.57 -7.02 17.71
C ARG A 9 -14.63 -6.14 18.97
N LEU A 10 -13.90 -5.03 19.00
CA LEU A 10 -13.89 -4.09 20.13
C LEU A 10 -15.20 -3.30 20.24
N LEU A 11 -15.79 -2.92 19.11
CA LEU A 11 -17.12 -2.29 19.06
C LEU A 11 -18.23 -3.30 19.40
N GLY A 12 -18.02 -4.57 19.08
CA GLY A 12 -18.85 -5.68 19.52
C GLY A 12 -20.30 -5.53 19.06
N SER A 13 -21.25 -5.62 20.00
CA SER A 13 -22.68 -5.60 19.68
C SER A 13 -23.20 -4.25 19.15
N GLN A 14 -22.36 -3.21 19.09
CA GLN A 14 -22.71 -1.93 18.48
C GLN A 14 -22.64 -1.98 16.94
N VAL A 15 -21.96 -2.97 16.37
CA VAL A 15 -21.85 -3.14 14.92
C VAL A 15 -23.02 -3.96 14.41
N GLU A 16 -23.93 -3.33 13.67
CA GLU A 16 -25.09 -4.01 13.07
C GLU A 16 -24.72 -4.75 11.78
N SER A 17 -23.77 -4.20 11.02
CA SER A 17 -23.24 -4.79 9.79
C SER A 17 -21.77 -4.46 9.61
N PHE A 18 -21.01 -5.43 9.08
CA PHE A 18 -19.57 -5.28 8.84
C PHE A 18 -19.24 -5.74 7.41
N GLN A 19 -18.51 -4.90 6.68
CA GLN A 19 -18.04 -5.18 5.32
C GLN A 19 -16.52 -5.07 5.26
N TYR A 20 -15.85 -6.10 4.75
CA TYR A 20 -14.39 -6.14 4.60
C TYR A 20 -14.01 -6.28 3.12
N ALA A 21 -13.77 -5.14 2.46
CA ALA A 21 -13.44 -5.10 1.03
C ALA A 21 -11.93 -5.09 0.73
N ALA A 22 -11.08 -4.81 1.74
CA ALA A 22 -9.65 -4.63 1.53
C ALA A 22 -8.97 -5.88 0.96
N CYS A 23 -8.15 -5.71 -0.09
CA CYS A 23 -7.35 -6.78 -0.66
C CYS A 23 -5.87 -6.37 -0.74
N SER A 24 -5.00 -7.39 -0.66
CA SER A 24 -3.55 -7.17 -0.74
C SER A 24 -3.15 -6.81 -2.17
N GLY A 25 -2.36 -5.76 -2.32
CA GLY A 25 -1.81 -5.32 -3.61
C GLY A 25 -2.68 -4.33 -4.38
N ASP A 26 -3.86 -3.96 -3.87
CA ASP A 26 -4.72 -2.98 -4.53
C ASP A 26 -4.07 -1.61 -4.61
N ARG A 27 -4.23 -0.97 -5.79
CA ARG A 27 -3.89 0.43 -6.05
C ARG A 27 -5.18 1.25 -6.02
N ALA A 28 -5.08 2.58 -6.10
CA ALA A 28 -6.25 3.44 -5.97
C ALA A 28 -7.37 3.12 -6.95
N GLY A 29 -7.06 2.66 -8.17
CA GLY A 29 -8.09 2.24 -9.12
C GLY A 29 -8.96 1.10 -8.58
N GLN A 30 -8.36 0.08 -7.95
CA GLN A 30 -9.09 -1.02 -7.32
C GLN A 30 -9.80 -0.57 -6.04
N ILE A 31 -9.16 0.29 -5.23
CA ILE A 31 -9.77 0.82 -4.00
C ILE A 31 -10.98 1.70 -4.31
N TYR A 32 -10.92 2.48 -5.39
CA TYR A 32 -12.07 3.21 -5.91
C TYR A 32 -13.22 2.26 -6.29
N GLN A 33 -12.92 1.14 -6.96
CA GLN A 33 -13.93 0.14 -7.27
C GLN A 33 -14.52 -0.49 -6.01
N GLN A 34 -13.70 -0.75 -4.98
CA GLN A 34 -14.21 -1.20 -3.67
C GLN A 34 -15.16 -0.18 -3.07
N ALA A 35 -14.79 1.11 -3.06
CA ALA A 35 -15.64 2.18 -2.56
C ALA A 35 -16.97 2.29 -3.33
N GLU A 36 -16.98 2.05 -4.64
CA GLU A 36 -18.22 2.05 -5.43
C GLU A 36 -19.08 0.79 -5.20
N GLN A 37 -18.47 -0.34 -4.82
CA GLN A 37 -19.15 -1.63 -4.71
C GLN A 37 -19.66 -1.99 -3.31
N ILE A 38 -19.10 -1.40 -2.24
CA ILE A 38 -19.61 -1.61 -0.88
C ILE A 38 -21.07 -1.16 -0.76
N GLU A 39 -21.83 -1.83 0.10
CA GLU A 39 -23.20 -1.42 0.45
C GLU A 39 -23.13 -0.06 1.18
N GLY A 40 -24.10 0.81 0.90
CA GLY A 40 -24.15 2.18 1.43
C GLY A 40 -24.74 2.27 2.84
N ASP A 41 -25.15 3.50 3.21
CA ASP A 41 -25.67 3.85 4.54
C ASP A 41 -24.72 3.50 5.70
N LEU A 42 -23.43 3.69 5.47
CA LEU A 42 -22.36 3.39 6.43
C LEU A 42 -22.22 4.48 7.48
N ASP A 43 -22.10 4.10 8.75
CA ASP A 43 -21.79 5.01 9.86
C ASP A 43 -20.29 5.26 10.03
N MET A 44 -19.46 4.29 9.62
CA MET A 44 -18.01 4.38 9.73
C MET A 44 -17.30 3.67 8.56
N VAL A 45 -16.27 4.30 8.01
CA VAL A 45 -15.32 3.71 7.06
C VAL A 45 -13.90 3.96 7.55
N ILE A 46 -13.09 2.90 7.51
CA ILE A 46 -11.66 2.99 7.83
C ILE A 46 -10.89 2.44 6.65
N LEU A 47 -9.91 3.20 6.14
CA LEU A 47 -9.14 2.80 4.97
C LEU A 47 -7.66 3.19 5.04
N THR A 48 -6.86 2.44 4.30
CA THR A 48 -5.49 2.76 3.91
C THR A 48 -5.41 2.71 2.39
N ALA A 49 -4.82 3.70 1.74
CA ALA A 49 -4.61 3.70 0.29
C ALA A 49 -3.31 4.45 -0.06
N GLY A 50 -2.86 4.31 -1.31
CA GLY A 50 -1.71 5.06 -1.83
C GLY A 50 -0.38 4.30 -1.80
N GLY A 51 -0.17 3.34 -0.90
CA GLY A 51 1.08 2.58 -0.83
C GLY A 51 1.40 1.89 -2.17
N ASN A 52 0.47 1.13 -2.74
CA ASN A 52 0.73 0.40 -3.99
C ASN A 52 0.66 1.29 -5.25
N ASP A 53 0.13 2.51 -5.15
CA ASP A 53 -0.01 3.46 -6.27
C ASP A 53 1.33 3.94 -6.81
N LEU A 54 2.31 4.07 -5.93
CA LEU A 54 3.68 4.46 -6.27
C LEU A 54 4.57 3.25 -6.57
N CYS A 55 3.97 2.07 -6.77
CA CYS A 55 4.71 0.81 -6.79
C CYS A 55 5.62 0.67 -5.56
N LEU A 56 5.19 1.11 -4.36
CA LEU A 56 6.01 1.02 -3.15
C LEU A 56 6.44 -0.42 -2.86
N SER A 57 5.62 -1.40 -3.22
CA SER A 57 5.99 -2.81 -3.20
C SER A 57 7.11 -3.17 -4.17
N GLY A 58 7.17 -2.51 -5.34
CA GLY A 58 8.29 -2.56 -6.26
C GLY A 58 9.53 -1.87 -5.69
N ILE A 59 9.39 -0.72 -5.04
CA ILE A 59 10.50 -0.04 -4.35
C ILE A 59 11.08 -0.91 -3.25
N ILE A 60 10.24 -1.48 -2.38
CA ILE A 60 10.68 -2.37 -1.31
C ILE A 60 11.31 -3.64 -1.91
N SER A 61 10.73 -4.17 -2.98
CA SER A 61 11.29 -5.33 -3.67
C SER A 61 12.66 -5.00 -4.27
N ASP A 62 12.76 -3.98 -5.11
CA ASP A 62 13.92 -3.70 -5.95
C ASP A 62 15.05 -3.00 -5.18
N CYS A 63 14.73 -2.25 -4.12
CA CYS A 63 15.70 -1.50 -3.33
C CYS A 63 16.03 -2.11 -1.97
N ILE A 64 15.28 -3.10 -1.47
CA ILE A 64 15.56 -3.74 -0.16
C ILE A 64 15.73 -5.24 -0.35
N LEU A 65 14.74 -5.91 -0.94
CA LEU A 65 14.72 -7.38 -1.00
C LEU A 65 15.53 -7.96 -2.18
N LEU A 66 15.70 -7.23 -3.28
CA LEU A 66 16.36 -7.63 -4.53
C LEU A 66 17.39 -6.58 -4.98
N SER A 67 18.02 -5.92 -4.01
CA SER A 67 18.89 -4.77 -4.20
C SER A 67 20.24 -5.10 -4.83
N ALA A 68 20.66 -6.36 -4.79
CA ALA A 68 21.97 -6.82 -5.22
C ALA A 68 22.18 -6.59 -6.74
N GLY A 69 23.05 -5.64 -7.05
CA GLY A 69 23.35 -5.22 -8.43
C GLY A 69 22.22 -4.43 -9.10
N ASN A 70 21.30 -3.83 -8.35
CA ASN A 70 20.13 -3.12 -8.87
C ASN A 70 20.10 -1.61 -8.49
N ASP A 71 21.25 -1.04 -8.14
CA ASP A 71 21.36 0.34 -7.62
C ASP A 71 20.72 1.38 -8.58
N GLU A 72 21.00 1.31 -9.88
CA GLU A 72 20.47 2.25 -10.87
C GLU A 72 18.94 2.17 -11.01
N ALA A 73 18.39 0.96 -10.96
CA ALA A 73 16.94 0.77 -11.01
C ALA A 73 16.29 1.28 -9.73
N CYS A 74 16.89 1.00 -8.57
CA CYS A 74 16.43 1.53 -7.30
C CYS A 74 16.39 3.07 -7.31
N GLU A 75 17.47 3.71 -7.76
CA GLU A 75 17.56 5.17 -7.88
C GLU A 75 16.48 5.73 -8.81
N ALA A 76 16.26 5.08 -9.96
CA ALA A 76 15.24 5.51 -10.92
C ALA A 76 13.82 5.43 -10.34
N VAL A 77 13.48 4.33 -9.68
CA VAL A 77 12.15 4.15 -9.09
C VAL A 77 11.94 5.11 -7.92
N LEU A 78 12.95 5.30 -7.06
CA LEU A 78 12.88 6.27 -5.96
C LEU A 78 12.69 7.68 -6.49
N LYS A 79 13.43 8.09 -7.52
CA LYS A 79 13.26 9.42 -8.12
C LYS A 79 11.86 9.64 -8.68
N VAL A 80 11.32 8.66 -9.42
CA VAL A 80 9.95 8.75 -9.95
C VAL A 80 8.92 8.85 -8.82
N ALA A 81 9.08 8.04 -7.77
CA ALA A 81 8.21 8.09 -6.60
C ALA A 81 8.28 9.47 -5.92
N GLU A 82 9.48 10.00 -5.72
CA GLU A 82 9.69 11.30 -5.08
C GLU A 82 9.16 12.48 -5.90
N GLU A 83 9.24 12.43 -7.22
CA GLU A 83 8.75 13.48 -8.12
C GLU A 83 7.23 13.48 -8.27
N ASN A 84 6.57 12.32 -8.14
CA ASN A 84 5.16 12.17 -8.45
C ASN A 84 4.26 11.86 -7.24
N VAL A 85 4.83 11.55 -6.08
CA VAL A 85 4.10 11.15 -4.86
C VAL A 85 3.00 12.14 -4.49
N GLU A 86 3.31 13.43 -4.40
CA GLU A 86 2.35 14.41 -3.90
C GLU A 86 1.15 14.55 -4.84
N THR A 87 1.38 14.63 -6.16
CA THR A 87 0.30 14.81 -7.13
C THR A 87 -0.54 13.55 -7.28
N ILE A 88 0.09 12.38 -7.44
CA ILE A 88 -0.63 11.12 -7.68
C ILE A 88 -1.43 10.71 -6.44
N ILE A 89 -0.78 10.67 -5.26
CA ILE A 89 -1.44 10.22 -4.03
C ILE A 89 -2.62 11.13 -3.71
N LYS A 90 -2.42 12.44 -3.80
CA LYS A 90 -3.47 13.40 -3.48
C LYS A 90 -4.67 13.27 -4.43
N SER A 91 -4.44 13.23 -5.74
CA SER A 91 -5.53 13.09 -6.72
C SER A 91 -6.30 11.78 -6.51
N ASN A 92 -5.59 10.67 -6.42
CA ASN A 92 -6.18 9.34 -6.25
C ASN A 92 -6.97 9.23 -4.93
N MET A 93 -6.42 9.77 -3.84
CA MET A 93 -7.10 9.78 -2.55
C MET A 93 -8.41 10.57 -2.62
N LYS A 94 -8.41 11.75 -3.25
CA LYS A 94 -9.64 12.55 -3.41
C LYS A 94 -10.71 11.78 -4.20
N GLU A 95 -10.35 11.10 -5.28
CA GLU A 95 -11.31 10.30 -6.07
C GLU A 95 -11.97 9.18 -5.23
N ILE A 96 -11.18 8.47 -4.42
CA ILE A 96 -11.71 7.44 -3.50
C ILE A 96 -12.65 8.07 -2.47
N LEU A 97 -12.24 9.19 -1.87
CA LEU A 97 -13.03 9.87 -0.84
C LEU A 97 -14.37 10.40 -1.39
N TYR A 98 -14.37 10.99 -2.59
CA TYR A 98 -15.63 11.39 -3.25
C TYR A 98 -16.53 10.18 -3.59
N ALA A 99 -15.97 9.03 -3.94
CA ALA A 99 -16.76 7.81 -4.13
C ALA A 99 -17.45 7.37 -2.83
N LEU A 100 -16.72 7.41 -1.71
CA LEU A 100 -17.26 7.11 -0.38
C LEU A 100 -18.37 8.07 0.05
N ASN A 101 -18.39 9.30 -0.46
CA ASN A 101 -19.45 10.26 -0.15
C ASN A 101 -20.85 9.76 -0.56
N LYS A 102 -20.94 8.86 -1.55
CA LYS A 102 -22.22 8.22 -1.91
C LYS A 102 -22.63 7.10 -0.96
N LYS A 103 -21.70 6.59 -0.14
CA LYS A 103 -21.85 5.38 0.67
C LYS A 103 -21.98 5.65 2.16
N VAL A 104 -21.36 6.72 2.65
CA VAL A 104 -21.38 7.10 4.07
C VAL A 104 -22.60 7.98 4.36
N LYS A 105 -23.22 7.84 5.52
CA LYS A 105 -24.34 8.70 5.96
C LYS A 105 -23.87 10.15 6.20
N GLU A 106 -24.83 11.06 6.28
CA GLU A 106 -24.58 12.40 6.83
C GLU A 106 -23.97 12.27 8.23
N ASP A 107 -22.95 13.08 8.53
CA ASP A 107 -22.19 13.06 9.80
C ASP A 107 -21.51 11.70 10.13
N GLY A 108 -21.47 10.75 9.19
CA GLY A 108 -20.73 9.50 9.35
C GLY A 108 -19.22 9.74 9.45
N ILE A 109 -18.46 8.75 9.91
CA ILE A 109 -17.02 8.90 10.18
C ILE A 109 -16.17 8.19 9.13
N VAL A 110 -15.25 8.91 8.51
CA VAL A 110 -14.21 8.34 7.64
C VAL A 110 -12.84 8.54 8.27
N VAL A 111 -12.09 7.46 8.47
CA VAL A 111 -10.72 7.51 9.00
C VAL A 111 -9.75 6.98 7.94
N VAL A 112 -8.86 7.85 7.47
CA VAL A 112 -7.77 7.47 6.57
C VAL A 112 -6.51 7.26 7.40
N LEU A 113 -5.97 6.04 7.37
CA LEU A 113 -4.75 5.70 8.10
C LEU A 113 -3.52 5.96 7.22
N GLY A 114 -2.50 6.55 7.82
CA GLY A 114 -1.16 6.66 7.23
C GLY A 114 -0.37 5.36 7.26
N TYR A 115 0.91 5.45 6.92
CA TYR A 115 1.90 4.38 7.03
C TYR A 115 2.93 4.71 8.11
N ALA A 116 3.50 3.68 8.75
CA ALA A 116 4.62 3.87 9.66
C ALA A 116 5.96 3.77 8.94
N GLU A 117 6.98 4.43 9.49
CA GLU A 117 8.37 4.38 9.06
C GLU A 117 8.93 2.97 9.25
N PHE A 118 9.48 2.40 8.18
CA PHE A 118 9.95 1.01 8.16
C PHE A 118 11.15 0.78 9.08
N PHE A 119 12.09 1.74 9.15
CA PHE A 119 13.40 1.51 9.75
C PHE A 119 13.73 2.51 10.85
N SER A 120 14.34 2.05 11.94
CA SER A 120 15.01 2.96 12.88
C SER A 120 16.19 3.62 12.18
N THR A 121 16.43 4.90 12.45
CA THR A 121 17.57 5.66 11.88
C THR A 121 18.54 6.15 12.94
N GLU A 122 18.45 5.64 14.17
CA GLU A 122 19.20 6.18 15.31
C GLU A 122 20.68 5.76 15.31
N ASN A 123 20.99 4.56 14.83
CA ASN A 123 22.34 3.99 14.85
C ASN A 123 22.61 3.08 13.63
N SER A 124 23.85 2.59 13.51
CA SER A 124 24.32 1.75 12.39
C SER A 124 24.12 0.24 12.62
N ASP A 125 23.41 -0.17 13.67
CA ASP A 125 23.42 -1.57 14.11
C ASP A 125 22.68 -2.52 13.12
N CYS A 126 21.92 -1.98 12.14
CA CYS A 126 21.26 -2.76 11.08
C CYS A 126 22.10 -2.99 9.82
N GLU A 127 23.26 -2.35 9.70
CA GLU A 127 23.96 -2.25 8.41
C GLU A 127 24.58 -3.58 7.95
N ASP A 128 24.70 -4.54 8.85
CA ASP A 128 25.23 -5.88 8.59
C ASP A 128 24.14 -6.95 8.44
N GLU A 129 22.85 -6.59 8.57
CA GLU A 129 21.76 -7.51 8.27
C GLU A 129 21.61 -7.72 6.75
N ALA A 130 21.47 -8.99 6.34
CA ALA A 130 21.29 -9.33 4.94
C ALA A 130 19.81 -9.40 4.57
N TRP A 131 19.29 -8.28 4.05
CA TRP A 131 17.89 -8.12 3.63
C TRP A 131 17.60 -8.70 2.24
N ASP A 132 18.63 -8.91 1.43
CA ASP A 132 18.49 -9.35 0.05
C ASP A 132 18.25 -10.86 -0.06
N ILE A 133 17.20 -11.25 -0.78
CA ILE A 133 16.84 -12.66 -1.01
C ILE A 133 17.63 -13.31 -2.17
N THR A 134 18.28 -12.51 -3.02
CA THR A 134 19.18 -12.95 -4.10
C THR A 134 20.62 -13.13 -3.63
N GLU A 135 20.91 -12.80 -2.37
CA GLU A 135 22.18 -13.09 -1.72
C GLU A 135 22.52 -14.58 -1.91
N PHE A 136 23.74 -14.86 -2.40
CA PHE A 136 24.25 -16.20 -2.73
C PHE A 136 23.66 -16.88 -3.98
N THR A 137 22.90 -16.18 -4.83
CA THR A 137 22.59 -16.69 -6.19
C THR A 137 23.79 -16.52 -7.12
N GLU A 138 24.03 -17.47 -8.04
CA GLU A 138 25.12 -17.34 -9.01
C GLU A 138 24.73 -16.39 -10.16
N PRO A 139 25.60 -15.44 -10.56
CA PRO A 139 26.91 -15.12 -9.98
C PRO A 139 26.78 -14.42 -8.62
N ILE A 140 27.66 -14.74 -7.65
CA ILE A 140 27.60 -14.23 -6.28
C ILE A 140 27.38 -12.72 -6.27
N LYS A 141 26.20 -12.30 -5.85
CA LYS A 141 25.86 -10.90 -5.64
C LYS A 141 25.93 -10.57 -4.16
N TRP A 142 26.55 -9.44 -3.85
CA TRP A 142 26.57 -8.90 -2.49
C TRP A 142 25.30 -8.08 -2.26
N PRO A 143 24.63 -8.27 -1.10
CA PRO A 143 23.41 -7.55 -0.80
C PRO A 143 23.72 -6.05 -0.65
N GLN A 144 22.79 -5.18 -1.04
CA GLN A 144 22.91 -3.76 -0.72
C GLN A 144 22.72 -3.59 0.79
N LYS A 145 23.66 -2.90 1.44
CA LYS A 145 23.54 -2.63 2.88
C LYS A 145 22.37 -1.68 3.15
N THR A 146 21.58 -2.00 4.18
CA THR A 146 20.53 -1.12 4.73
C THR A 146 21.16 -0.01 5.59
N THR A 147 22.03 0.79 4.97
CA THR A 147 22.75 1.90 5.63
C THR A 147 21.80 2.89 6.30
N ILE A 148 22.27 3.66 7.29
CA ILE A 148 21.51 4.77 7.88
C ILE A 148 20.95 5.69 6.76
N ALA A 149 21.75 5.97 5.73
CA ALA A 149 21.33 6.80 4.61
C ALA A 149 20.17 6.19 3.82
N HIS A 150 20.21 4.88 3.54
CA HIS A 150 19.07 4.19 2.91
C HIS A 150 17.82 4.25 3.77
N ARG A 151 17.94 3.96 5.06
CA ARG A 151 16.83 3.98 6.00
C ARG A 151 16.16 5.35 6.06
N HIS A 152 16.95 6.42 6.14
CA HIS A 152 16.43 7.79 6.06
C HIS A 152 15.67 8.04 4.75
N ARG A 153 16.15 7.51 3.63
CA ARG A 153 15.50 7.73 2.33
C ARG A 153 14.16 7.00 2.21
N PHE A 154 14.07 5.75 2.66
CA PHE A 154 12.79 5.04 2.70
C PHE A 154 11.79 5.73 3.63
N ASN A 155 12.23 6.12 4.82
CA ASN A 155 11.38 6.84 5.75
C ASN A 155 10.95 8.21 5.20
N ALA A 156 11.80 8.89 4.43
CA ALA A 156 11.44 10.13 3.74
C ALA A 156 10.31 9.92 2.72
N LEU A 157 10.32 8.80 1.99
CA LEU A 157 9.23 8.45 1.08
C LEU A 157 7.91 8.20 1.83
N VAL A 158 7.95 7.47 2.95
CA VAL A 158 6.78 7.27 3.83
C VAL A 158 6.22 8.61 4.31
N LYS A 159 7.08 9.51 4.76
CA LYS A 159 6.69 10.87 5.19
C LYS A 159 6.01 11.66 4.07
N LYS A 160 6.54 11.59 2.83
CA LYS A 160 5.94 12.23 1.67
C LYS A 160 4.54 11.67 1.36
N ILE A 161 4.36 10.35 1.41
CA ILE A 161 3.05 9.71 1.19
C ILE A 161 2.05 10.13 2.27
N ASN A 162 2.45 10.07 3.55
CA ASN A 162 1.58 10.46 4.66
C ASN A 162 1.18 11.92 4.57
N ARG A 163 2.12 12.81 4.23
CA ARG A 163 1.84 14.24 4.02
C ARG A 163 0.84 14.45 2.88
N ALA A 164 1.08 13.84 1.72
CA ALA A 164 0.17 13.96 0.57
C ALA A 164 -1.24 13.43 0.89
N THR A 165 -1.33 12.35 1.67
CA THR A 165 -2.58 11.76 2.14
C THR A 165 -3.30 12.69 3.12
N ALA A 166 -2.58 13.20 4.13
CA ALA A 166 -3.12 14.16 5.11
C ALA A 166 -3.59 15.45 4.44
N ASP A 167 -2.86 15.94 3.43
CA ASP A 167 -3.24 17.11 2.64
C ASP A 167 -4.53 16.85 1.85
N ALA A 168 -4.68 15.66 1.23
CA ALA A 168 -5.91 15.26 0.56
C ALA A 168 -7.10 15.22 1.53
N VAL A 169 -6.91 14.61 2.71
CA VAL A 169 -7.93 14.51 3.76
C VAL A 169 -8.35 15.90 4.25
N ASN A 170 -7.40 16.79 4.50
CA ASN A 170 -7.63 18.16 4.97
C ASN A 170 -8.30 19.07 3.91
N GLU A 171 -8.13 18.76 2.62
CA GLU A 171 -8.91 19.42 1.56
C GLU A 171 -10.34 18.91 1.52
N ILE A 172 -10.53 17.59 1.53
CA ILE A 172 -11.85 16.94 1.52
C ILE A 172 -12.67 17.33 2.76
N SER A 173 -12.04 17.47 3.93
CA SER A 173 -12.72 17.87 5.17
C SER A 173 -13.27 19.30 5.16
N LYS A 174 -12.90 20.11 4.16
CA LYS A 174 -13.34 21.51 3.99
C LYS A 174 -14.25 21.68 2.77
N ASP A 175 -14.54 20.59 2.07
CA ASP A 175 -15.39 20.59 0.90
C ASP A 175 -16.86 20.43 1.33
N ASP A 176 -17.67 21.45 1.06
CA ASP A 176 -19.09 21.47 1.46
C ASP A 176 -19.92 20.39 0.72
N GLU A 177 -19.39 19.77 -0.35
CA GLU A 177 -20.05 18.63 -1.01
C GLU A 177 -19.90 17.32 -0.23
N VAL A 178 -18.98 17.27 0.74
CA VAL A 178 -18.68 16.07 1.53
C VAL A 178 -19.50 16.06 2.81
N LYS A 179 -20.39 15.08 2.96
CA LYS A 179 -21.36 15.01 4.07
C LYS A 179 -20.87 14.29 5.32
N TYR A 180 -19.73 13.62 5.25
CA TYR A 180 -19.17 12.86 6.37
C TYR A 180 -18.07 13.67 7.07
N ILE A 181 -17.79 13.32 8.33
CA ILE A 181 -16.63 13.81 9.07
C ILE A 181 -15.44 12.93 8.75
N ILE A 182 -14.31 13.53 8.37
CA ILE A 182 -13.09 12.81 7.99
C ILE A 182 -11.87 13.25 8.79
N GLY A 183 -11.01 12.28 9.11
CA GLY A 183 -9.72 12.52 9.75
C GLY A 183 -8.61 11.65 9.20
N PHE A 184 -7.38 12.15 9.33
CA PHE A 184 -6.16 11.39 9.07
C PHE A 184 -5.61 10.84 10.39
N SER A 185 -5.31 9.54 10.42
CA SER A 185 -4.73 8.85 11.58
C SER A 185 -3.26 8.54 11.30
N ASP A 186 -2.38 9.34 11.92
CA ASP A 186 -0.95 9.06 11.95
C ASP A 186 -0.61 8.16 13.14
N TRP A 187 -0.25 6.92 12.85
CA TRP A 187 0.17 5.93 13.84
C TRP A 187 1.69 5.75 13.87
N ASN A 188 2.44 6.47 13.03
CA ASN A 188 3.90 6.41 13.00
C ASN A 188 4.53 6.71 14.38
N PRO A 189 4.08 7.71 15.16
CA PRO A 189 4.66 7.99 16.47
C PRO A 189 4.63 6.80 17.43
N TRP A 190 3.61 5.94 17.33
CA TRP A 190 3.52 4.73 18.15
C TRP A 190 4.54 3.67 17.72
N VAL A 191 4.73 3.48 16.41
CA VAL A 191 5.67 2.49 15.87
C VAL A 191 7.13 2.88 16.12
N THR A 192 7.44 4.17 16.03
CA THR A 192 8.80 4.71 16.22
C THR A 192 9.15 4.96 17.69
N ASP A 193 8.20 4.78 18.61
CA ASP A 193 8.48 4.95 20.03
C ASP A 193 9.48 3.87 20.48
N ALA A 194 10.61 4.29 21.05
CA ALA A 194 11.66 3.38 21.49
C ALA A 194 11.20 2.38 22.57
N SER A 195 10.12 2.68 23.31
CA SER A 195 9.52 1.74 24.27
C SER A 195 8.68 0.66 23.61
N PHE A 196 8.25 0.89 22.37
CA PHE A 196 7.43 -0.03 21.60
C PHE A 196 8.25 -0.82 20.59
N ASP A 197 9.25 -0.20 19.95
CA ASP A 197 10.19 -0.90 19.06
C ASP A 197 9.50 -1.67 17.93
N GLY A 198 8.56 -1.00 17.23
CA GLY A 198 7.67 -1.64 16.26
C GLY A 198 8.19 -1.71 14.82
N GLN A 199 9.39 -1.18 14.55
CA GLN A 199 9.95 -1.04 13.21
C GLN A 199 10.51 -2.36 12.67
N MET A 200 10.84 -2.46 11.37
CA MET A 200 11.41 -3.69 10.77
C MET A 200 12.76 -4.08 11.37
N TYR A 201 13.43 -3.15 12.06
CA TYR A 201 14.67 -3.39 12.77
C TYR A 201 14.56 -2.95 14.22
N SER A 202 15.24 -3.68 15.09
CA SER A 202 15.48 -3.35 16.50
C SER A 202 16.94 -3.62 16.87
N PRO A 203 17.58 -2.76 17.70
CA PRO A 203 18.89 -3.05 18.27
C PRO A 203 18.89 -4.29 19.20
N PHE A 204 17.72 -4.77 19.60
CA PHE A 204 17.53 -5.96 20.42
C PHE A 204 17.16 -7.21 19.61
N ALA A 205 16.95 -7.09 18.30
CA ALA A 205 16.68 -8.22 17.41
C ALA A 205 17.97 -8.86 16.91
N ASN A 206 17.93 -10.18 16.71
CA ASN A 206 19.05 -11.00 16.24
C ASN A 206 18.89 -11.45 14.78
N GLY A 207 18.07 -10.73 14.00
CA GLY A 207 17.74 -11.07 12.61
C GLY A 207 16.64 -12.13 12.41
N ASP A 208 16.24 -12.87 13.45
CA ASP A 208 15.15 -13.85 13.37
C ASP A 208 13.78 -13.19 13.16
N TYR A 209 12.85 -13.89 12.53
CA TYR A 209 11.44 -13.48 12.43
C TYR A 209 10.48 -14.64 12.75
N PRO A 210 9.56 -14.49 13.72
CA PRO A 210 9.45 -13.38 14.67
C PRO A 210 10.64 -13.34 15.65
N SER A 211 11.14 -12.15 15.97
CA SER A 211 12.23 -11.95 16.94
C SER A 211 11.72 -11.99 18.38
N LYS A 212 12.37 -12.75 19.26
CA LYS A 212 12.05 -12.73 20.71
C LYS A 212 12.43 -11.41 21.39
N GLY A 213 13.43 -10.72 20.86
CA GLY A 213 13.90 -9.43 21.36
C GLY A 213 13.04 -8.24 20.90
N GLN A 214 12.10 -8.49 19.98
CA GLN A 214 11.24 -7.47 19.41
C GLN A 214 9.81 -8.01 19.22
N PRO A 215 9.08 -8.25 20.33
CA PRO A 215 7.76 -8.87 20.28
C PRO A 215 6.69 -7.99 19.60
N GLU A 216 6.92 -6.67 19.58
CA GLU A 216 5.97 -5.66 19.12
C GLU A 216 6.20 -5.22 17.66
N MET A 217 7.03 -5.93 16.89
CA MET A 217 7.26 -5.61 15.47
C MET A 217 5.93 -5.60 14.69
N HIS A 218 5.66 -4.50 14.00
CA HIS A 218 4.43 -4.33 13.20
C HIS A 218 4.54 -4.74 11.74
N PHE A 219 5.76 -5.01 11.28
CA PHE A 219 6.03 -5.37 9.91
C PHE A 219 6.27 -6.88 9.76
N ILE A 220 5.91 -7.41 8.60
CA ILE A 220 6.32 -8.75 8.20
C ILE A 220 7.68 -8.61 7.50
N LYS A 221 8.70 -9.29 8.02
CA LYS A 221 10.03 -9.33 7.39
C LYS A 221 10.51 -10.77 7.17
N PRO A 222 11.31 -11.03 6.13
CA PRO A 222 12.05 -12.29 6.04
C PRO A 222 13.11 -12.37 7.16
N PRO A 223 13.55 -13.58 7.54
CA PRO A 223 14.72 -13.74 8.40
C PRO A 223 15.97 -13.15 7.71
N THR A 224 16.72 -12.34 8.45
CA THR A 224 17.93 -11.63 7.99
C THR A 224 19.22 -12.24 8.55
N ASN A 225 19.09 -13.35 9.30
CA ASN A 225 20.20 -14.17 9.78
C ASN A 225 20.29 -15.45 8.93
N PRO A 226 21.38 -15.66 8.17
CA PRO A 226 21.44 -16.71 7.16
C PRO A 226 21.64 -18.11 7.78
N THR A 227 20.70 -19.03 7.54
CA THR A 227 21.00 -20.46 7.49
C THR A 227 21.01 -20.86 6.00
N PRO A 228 22.12 -21.38 5.44
CA PRO A 228 22.16 -21.77 4.04
C PRO A 228 21.06 -22.80 3.71
N GLY A 229 20.16 -22.45 2.78
CA GLY A 229 19.12 -23.35 2.28
C GLY A 229 17.76 -23.29 2.98
N GLU A 230 17.58 -22.45 4.00
CA GLU A 230 16.29 -22.24 4.69
C GLU A 230 15.83 -20.79 4.58
N ARG A 231 15.39 -20.37 3.39
CA ARG A 231 14.53 -19.17 3.27
C ARG A 231 13.14 -19.61 2.83
N ASP A 232 12.16 -19.47 3.71
CA ASP A 232 10.76 -19.55 3.33
C ASP A 232 10.46 -18.33 2.45
N GLU A 233 10.40 -18.54 1.14
CA GLU A 233 9.91 -17.51 0.24
C GLU A 233 8.48 -17.12 0.66
N LEU A 234 8.24 -15.82 0.84
CA LEU A 234 6.89 -15.29 0.94
C LEU A 234 6.15 -15.70 -0.34
N LYS A 235 5.28 -16.72 -0.26
CA LYS A 235 4.51 -17.23 -1.41
C LYS A 235 3.76 -16.09 -2.09
N LYS A 236 4.32 -15.59 -3.18
CA LYS A 236 3.66 -14.63 -4.07
C LYS A 236 2.80 -15.43 -5.06
N ARG A 237 1.58 -14.96 -5.29
CA ARG A 237 0.74 -15.50 -6.38
C ARG A 237 1.50 -15.24 -7.68
N GLY A 238 1.64 -16.26 -8.54
CA GLY A 238 2.50 -16.22 -9.74
C GLY A 238 2.30 -14.95 -10.55
N LEU A 239 3.32 -14.09 -10.55
CA LEU A 239 3.41 -12.96 -11.47
C LEU A 239 3.99 -13.49 -12.77
N ASP A 240 3.18 -13.53 -13.81
CA ASP A 240 3.65 -13.85 -15.16
C ASP A 240 4.55 -12.69 -15.64
N GLN A 241 5.64 -13.03 -16.33
CA GLN A 241 6.66 -12.07 -16.79
C GLN A 241 6.09 -11.04 -17.79
N SER A 242 4.86 -11.27 -18.26
CA SER A 242 4.07 -10.36 -19.09
C SER A 242 3.51 -9.13 -18.35
N ASP A 243 3.57 -9.08 -17.02
CA ASP A 243 3.07 -7.95 -16.22
C ASP A 243 4.10 -6.80 -16.08
N TYR A 244 5.27 -6.90 -16.72
CA TYR A 244 6.19 -5.78 -16.91
C TYR A 244 5.53 -4.74 -17.83
N TYR A 245 4.92 -3.73 -17.22
CA TYR A 245 4.07 -2.75 -17.88
C TYR A 245 4.89 -1.79 -18.76
N ASP A 246 4.66 -1.86 -20.07
CA ASP A 246 5.14 -0.89 -21.06
C ASP A 246 4.39 0.45 -20.91
N TYR A 247 5.09 1.47 -20.41
CA TYR A 247 4.58 2.82 -20.18
C TYR A 247 3.98 3.49 -21.42
N SER A 248 4.28 3.03 -22.63
CA SER A 248 3.75 3.62 -23.88
C SER A 248 2.31 3.17 -24.22
N ARG A 249 1.81 2.08 -23.62
CA ARG A 249 0.48 1.49 -23.95
C ARG A 249 -0.67 1.97 -23.07
N GLY A 250 -0.39 2.64 -21.94
CA GLY A 250 -1.41 3.18 -21.04
C GLY A 250 -2.29 4.27 -21.68
N GLU A 251 -1.69 5.10 -22.54
CA GLU A 251 -2.40 6.18 -23.23
C GLU A 251 -3.31 5.68 -24.36
N LEU A 252 -2.93 4.59 -25.06
CA LEU A 252 -3.74 3.99 -26.13
C LEU A 252 -5.03 3.32 -25.60
N LYS A 253 -4.99 2.73 -24.39
CA LYS A 253 -6.20 2.19 -23.74
C LYS A 253 -7.09 3.29 -23.17
N LYS A 254 -6.52 4.35 -22.58
CA LYS A 254 -7.28 5.54 -22.15
C LYS A 254 -7.96 6.23 -23.34
N LYS A 255 -7.30 6.33 -24.50
CA LYS A 255 -7.88 6.90 -25.72
C LYS A 255 -9.03 6.07 -26.28
N ARG A 256 -8.91 4.74 -26.34
CA ARG A 256 -10.02 3.85 -26.74
C ARG A 256 -11.20 3.87 -25.76
N ALA A 257 -10.93 3.92 -24.46
CA ALA A 257 -11.99 4.05 -23.45
C ALA A 257 -12.74 5.38 -23.62
N ARG A 258 -12.00 6.49 -23.83
CA ARG A 258 -12.58 7.82 -24.08
C ARG A 258 -13.34 7.91 -25.40
N GLU A 259 -12.89 7.25 -26.47
CA GLU A 259 -13.59 7.21 -27.77
C GLU A 259 -14.84 6.31 -27.74
N SER A 260 -14.87 5.26 -26.91
CA SER A 260 -16.05 4.41 -26.72
C SER A 260 -17.19 5.10 -25.97
N ILE A 261 -16.87 6.03 -25.07
CA ILE A 261 -17.83 6.79 -24.26
C ILE A 261 -18.64 7.79 -25.12
N TRP A 262 -18.09 8.23 -26.26
CA TRP A 262 -18.70 9.27 -27.11
C TRP A 262 -19.33 8.75 -28.42
N SER A 263 -19.32 7.44 -28.69
CA SER A 263 -19.84 6.88 -29.97
C SER A 263 -21.14 6.07 -29.86
N SER A 264 -21.79 6.00 -28.69
CA SER A 264 -23.09 5.31 -28.57
C SER A 264 -24.26 6.26 -28.23
N SER A 265 -24.40 7.32 -29.02
CA SER A 265 -25.66 8.06 -29.13
C SER A 265 -26.17 8.04 -30.57
N SER A 266 -26.55 6.86 -31.07
CA SER A 266 -27.65 6.71 -32.03
C SER A 266 -27.86 5.26 -32.50
N SER A 267 -29.13 4.90 -32.60
CA SER A 267 -29.74 3.87 -33.45
C SER A 267 -29.67 2.38 -33.05
N THR A 268 -30.86 1.92 -32.64
CA THR A 268 -31.58 0.66 -33.00
C THR A 268 -31.08 -0.69 -32.47
N ALA A 269 -31.97 -1.37 -31.73
CA ALA A 269 -31.95 -2.82 -31.45
C ALA A 269 -31.92 -3.65 -32.75
N PRO A 270 -31.43 -4.92 -32.71
CA PRO A 270 -32.30 -6.02 -32.31
C PRO A 270 -31.66 -7.14 -31.44
N THR A 271 -32.55 -7.83 -30.73
CA THR A 271 -32.58 -9.24 -30.28
C THR A 271 -31.50 -10.21 -30.81
N HIS A 272 -30.87 -11.01 -29.92
CA HIS A 272 -30.90 -12.48 -29.94
C HIS A 272 -30.22 -13.17 -28.73
N LEU A 273 -30.94 -14.18 -28.21
CA LEU A 273 -30.62 -15.31 -27.32
C LEU A 273 -29.21 -15.98 -27.43
N SER A 274 -28.70 -16.48 -26.30
CA SER A 274 -28.38 -17.91 -25.99
C SER A 274 -27.57 -18.00 -24.67
N LEU A 275 -28.14 -18.43 -23.54
CA LEU A 275 -28.15 -19.82 -23.01
C LEU A 275 -26.81 -20.55 -23.08
N TYR A 276 -26.21 -20.89 -21.93
CA TYR A 276 -25.84 -22.26 -21.54
C TYR A 276 -25.54 -22.33 -20.03
N GLU A 277 -26.42 -23.01 -19.29
CA GLU A 277 -26.09 -23.73 -18.05
C GLU A 277 -25.31 -25.00 -18.39
N GLY A 278 -24.49 -25.51 -17.46
CA GLY A 278 -23.86 -26.80 -17.66
C GLY A 278 -23.02 -27.35 -16.51
N ARG A 279 -23.73 -27.85 -15.48
CA ARG A 279 -23.35 -28.85 -14.45
C ARG A 279 -22.27 -28.53 -13.43
#